data_AF-A0A9E6B5P7-F1
#
_entry.id   AF-A0A9E6B5P7-F1
#
_cell.length_a   1.000
_cell.length_b   1.000
_cell.length_c   1.000
_cell.angle_alpha   90.00
_cell.angle_beta   90.00
_cell.angle_gamma   90.00
#
_symmetry.space_group_name_H-M   'P 1'
#
loop_
_entity.id
_entity.type
_entity.pdbx_description
1 polymer ?
#
loop_
_entity_poly.entity_id
_entity_poly.type
_entity_poly.pdbx_seq_one_letter_code
_entity_poly.pdbx_strand_id
1 'polypeptide(L)'
;MAVDLIVVLVVVLLALRGYSRGAIFSLLGLVALAAAWVLSGLLGGPVAAAVGGWLAWSPGVAYLASRLVLCVMIYLPLALLALAVDRRLRAAESETLHAFNRGVGAACGLAWGLVTAFVLLAVADVWVKALPDAGGFFAQSARKSALRKAVGRANPADRFFVTDALKLLRAARRDPEVLKRLSADPRVRPLLEHPDLQTVVEDDELAARIREDPFAAITQDERIGRLLGNRELRRLILSAETLAAVRQASEGGAEPESP
;
A
#
# COMPACT_ATOMS: atom_id res chain seq x y z
N MET A 1 -12.67 10.12 -15.05
CA MET A 1 -13.59 9.25 -15.82
C MET A 1 -12.86 8.17 -16.59
N ALA A 2 -11.81 8.45 -17.38
CA ALA A 2 -11.07 7.39 -18.10
C ALA A 2 -10.57 6.25 -17.18
N VAL A 3 -9.97 6.58 -16.04
CA VAL A 3 -9.53 5.57 -15.04
C VAL A 3 -10.69 4.75 -14.50
N ASP A 4 -11.84 5.38 -14.23
CA ASP A 4 -13.03 4.67 -13.72
C ASP A 4 -13.55 3.67 -14.77
N LEU A 5 -13.58 4.07 -16.05
CA LEU A 5 -13.99 3.21 -17.15
C LEU A 5 -13.05 2.02 -17.34
N ILE A 6 -11.73 2.24 -17.28
CA ILE A 6 -10.73 1.17 -17.37
C ILE A 6 -10.90 0.18 -16.23
N VAL A 7 -11.12 0.66 -15.01
CA VAL A 7 -11.34 -0.21 -13.85
C VAL A 7 -12.61 -1.04 -14.00
N VAL A 8 -13.72 -0.44 -14.41
CA VAL A 8 -14.97 -1.17 -14.69
C VAL A 8 -14.76 -2.22 -15.77
N LEU A 9 -14.05 -1.88 -16.86
CA LEU A 9 -13.71 -2.81 -17.92
C LEU A 9 -12.88 -3.99 -17.41
N VAL A 10 -11.85 -3.74 -16.59
CA VAL A 10 -11.04 -4.80 -15.96
C VAL A 10 -11.90 -5.73 -15.10
N VAL A 11 -12.80 -5.17 -14.29
CA VAL A 11 -13.72 -5.97 -13.45
C VAL A 11 -14.62 -6.85 -14.31
N VAL A 12 -15.21 -6.30 -15.36
CA VAL A 12 -16.09 -7.04 -16.28
C VAL A 12 -15.32 -8.14 -17.01
N LEU A 13 -14.13 -7.85 -17.53
CA LEU A 13 -13.29 -8.83 -18.21
C LEU A 13 -12.89 -9.98 -17.28
N LEU A 14 -12.60 -9.70 -16.02
CA LEU A 14 -12.27 -10.73 -15.03
C LEU A 14 -13.49 -11.54 -14.61
N ALA A 15 -14.68 -10.94 -14.51
CA ALA A 15 -15.93 -11.66 -14.30
C ALA A 15 -16.24 -12.61 -15.48
N LEU A 16 -16.12 -12.14 -16.73
CA LEU A 16 -16.29 -12.96 -17.92
C LEU A 16 -15.25 -14.09 -18.01
N ARG A 17 -14.00 -13.80 -17.66
CA ARG A 17 -12.95 -14.82 -17.57
C ARG A 17 -13.27 -15.86 -16.50
N GLY A 18 -13.76 -15.45 -15.34
CA GLY A 18 -14.23 -16.35 -14.29
C GLY A 18 -15.38 -17.24 -14.76
N TYR A 19 -16.36 -16.66 -15.45
CA TYR A 19 -17.47 -17.40 -16.07
C TYR A 19 -16.96 -18.50 -17.02
N SER A 20 -15.96 -18.19 -17.86
CA SER A 20 -15.38 -19.15 -18.80
C SER A 20 -14.53 -20.25 -18.14
N ARG A 21 -13.92 -19.96 -16.99
CA ARG A 21 -13.01 -20.88 -16.29
C ARG A 21 -13.68 -21.71 -15.20
N GLY A 22 -14.94 -21.44 -14.86
CA GLY A 22 -15.67 -22.18 -13.83
C GLY A 22 -15.27 -21.83 -12.40
N ALA A 23 -16.06 -22.36 -11.47
CA ALA A 23 -16.03 -22.14 -10.04
C ALA A 23 -14.77 -22.66 -9.37
N ILE A 24 -14.39 -23.92 -9.66
CA ILE A 24 -13.35 -24.64 -8.92
C ILE A 24 -12.01 -23.92 -9.08
N PHE A 25 -11.62 -23.65 -10.33
CA PHE A 25 -10.39 -22.89 -10.59
C PHE A 25 -10.40 -21.51 -9.92
N SER A 26 -11.53 -20.81 -9.98
CA SER A 26 -11.63 -19.45 -9.45
C SER A 26 -11.58 -19.43 -7.91
N LEU A 27 -12.20 -20.41 -7.25
CA LEU A 27 -12.21 -20.56 -5.81
C LEU A 27 -10.84 -21.01 -5.28
N LEU A 28 -10.22 -22.01 -5.91
CA LEU A 28 -8.84 -22.41 -5.59
C LEU A 28 -7.86 -21.25 -5.81
N GLY A 29 -8.07 -20.44 -6.85
CA GLY A 29 -7.31 -19.22 -7.09
C GLY A 29 -7.47 -18.20 -5.95
N LEU A 30 -8.70 -17.98 -5.46
CA LEU A 30 -8.96 -17.09 -4.32
C LEU A 30 -8.28 -17.59 -3.04
N VAL A 31 -8.40 -18.89 -2.75
CA VAL A 31 -7.73 -19.51 -1.60
C VAL A 31 -6.22 -19.39 -1.72
N ALA A 32 -5.65 -19.63 -2.91
CA ALA A 32 -4.23 -19.46 -3.18
C ALA A 32 -3.76 -18.01 -2.96
N LEU A 33 -4.54 -17.02 -3.40
CA LEU A 33 -4.24 -15.61 -3.15
C LEU A 33 -4.30 -15.27 -1.67
N ALA A 34 -5.34 -15.71 -0.96
CA ALA A 34 -5.49 -15.46 0.47
C ALA A 34 -4.31 -16.06 1.25
N ALA A 35 -3.94 -17.31 0.93
CA ALA A 35 -2.77 -17.97 1.50
C ALA A 35 -1.47 -17.20 1.18
N ALA A 36 -1.26 -16.80 -0.07
CA ALA A 36 -0.10 -16.01 -0.48
C ALA A 36 -0.04 -14.64 0.24
N TRP A 37 -1.17 -13.98 0.44
CA TRP A 37 -1.26 -12.70 1.14
C TRP A 37 -0.91 -12.81 2.63
N VAL A 38 -1.41 -13.86 3.30
CA VAL A 38 -1.11 -14.13 4.71
C VAL A 38 0.35 -14.52 4.89
N LEU A 39 0.83 -15.50 4.11
CA LEU A 39 2.20 -15.99 4.20
C LEU A 39 3.23 -14.92 3.82
N SER A 40 2.97 -14.12 2.78
CA SER A 40 3.84 -12.97 2.44
C SER A 40 3.86 -11.90 3.52
N GLY A 41 2.79 -11.74 4.30
CA GLY A 41 2.77 -10.84 5.45
C GLY A 41 3.71 -11.28 6.57
N LEU A 42 3.73 -12.58 6.86
CA LEU A 42 4.60 -13.20 7.87
C LEU A 42 6.08 -13.20 7.46
N LEU A 43 6.35 -13.50 6.19
CA LEU A 43 7.72 -13.59 5.66
C LEU A 43 8.27 -12.23 5.17
N GLY A 44 7.42 -11.22 5.01
CA GLY A 44 7.78 -9.94 4.42
C GLY A 44 8.85 -9.18 5.20
N GLY A 45 8.76 -9.16 6.55
CA GLY A 45 9.73 -8.47 7.41
C GLY A 45 11.15 -9.04 7.29
N PRO A 46 11.35 -10.34 7.51
CA PRO A 46 12.65 -10.99 7.35
C PRO A 46 13.27 -10.78 5.96
N VAL A 47 12.47 -10.92 4.89
CA VAL A 47 12.96 -10.72 3.52
C VAL A 47 13.29 -9.25 3.25
N ALA A 48 12.51 -8.32 3.79
CA ALA A 48 12.79 -6.89 3.66
C ALA A 48 14.06 -6.47 4.38
N ALA A 49 14.36 -7.05 5.55
CA ALA A 49 15.62 -6.82 6.25
C ALA A 49 16.82 -7.32 5.44
N ALA A 50 16.71 -8.50 4.82
CA ALA A 50 17.75 -9.06 3.97
C ALA A 50 17.98 -8.24 2.68
N VAL A 51 16.90 -7.82 2.02
CA VAL A 51 16.96 -7.07 0.74
C VAL A 51 17.27 -5.59 0.95
N GLY A 52 16.77 -4.99 2.03
CA GLY A 52 16.92 -3.57 2.33
C GLY A 52 18.39 -3.15 2.49
N GLY A 53 19.25 -4.05 2.98
CA GLY A 53 20.69 -3.82 3.06
C GLY A 53 21.40 -3.66 1.71
N TRP A 54 20.81 -4.15 0.61
CA TRP A 54 21.45 -4.13 -0.71
C TRP A 54 21.03 -2.96 -1.59
N LEU A 55 19.79 -2.48 -1.45
CA LEU A 55 19.18 -1.52 -2.38
C LEU A 55 19.07 -0.09 -1.83
N ALA A 56 19.49 0.15 -0.58
CA ALA A 56 19.35 1.44 0.11
C ALA A 56 17.93 2.02 0.06
N TRP A 57 16.91 1.16 -0.06
CA TRP A 57 15.52 1.57 -0.11
C TRP A 57 15.00 1.95 1.27
N SER A 58 13.98 2.82 1.32
CA SER A 58 13.30 3.08 2.58
C SER A 58 12.70 1.77 3.12
N PRO A 59 12.72 1.53 4.44
CA PRO A 59 12.23 0.27 5.01
C PRO A 59 10.78 -0.07 4.63
N GLY A 60 9.93 0.96 4.46
CA GLY A 60 8.55 0.77 4.01
C GLY A 60 8.46 0.29 2.56
N VAL A 61 9.25 0.87 1.66
CA VAL A 61 9.34 0.45 0.26
C VAL A 61 9.94 -0.95 0.15
N ALA A 62 11.01 -1.23 0.89
CA ALA A 62 11.62 -2.57 0.95
C ALA A 62 10.61 -3.62 1.40
N TYR A 63 9.87 -3.37 2.49
CA TYR A 63 8.82 -4.27 2.96
C TYR A 63 7.72 -4.50 1.91
N LEU A 64 7.20 -3.43 1.33
CA LEU A 64 6.13 -3.53 0.34
C LEU A 64 6.59 -4.33 -0.89
N ALA A 65 7.80 -4.03 -1.39
CA ALA A 65 8.39 -4.74 -2.51
C ALA A 65 8.62 -6.22 -2.18
N SER A 66 9.23 -6.53 -1.04
CA SER A 66 9.44 -7.91 -0.58
C SER A 66 8.13 -8.67 -0.42
N ARG A 67 7.10 -8.05 0.14
CA ARG A 67 5.77 -8.66 0.28
C ARG A 67 5.12 -8.94 -1.07
N LEU A 68 5.21 -8.01 -2.03
CA LEU A 68 4.67 -8.21 -3.37
C LEU A 68 5.39 -9.35 -4.09
N VAL A 69 6.72 -9.36 -4.04
CA VAL A 69 7.53 -10.44 -4.63
C VAL A 69 7.19 -11.78 -3.99
N LEU A 70 7.17 -11.87 -2.66
CA LEU A 70 6.79 -13.10 -1.94
C LEU A 70 5.36 -13.54 -2.27
N CYS A 71 4.42 -12.61 -2.34
CA CYS A 71 3.04 -12.92 -2.70
C CYS A 71 2.98 -13.57 -4.09
N VAL A 72 3.68 -13.02 -5.09
CA VAL A 72 3.77 -13.61 -6.44
C VAL A 72 4.45 -14.99 -6.41
N MET A 73 5.58 -15.09 -5.70
CA MET A 73 6.36 -16.34 -5.58
C MET A 73 5.59 -17.47 -4.89
N ILE A 74 4.71 -17.16 -3.94
CA ILE A 74 3.85 -18.14 -3.25
C ILE A 74 2.58 -18.42 -4.07
N TYR A 75 1.99 -17.39 -4.66
CA TYR A 75 0.76 -17.52 -5.44
C TYR A 75 0.96 -18.38 -6.69
N LEU A 76 2.06 -18.18 -7.43
CA LEU A 76 2.29 -18.87 -8.70
C LEU A 76 2.30 -20.41 -8.57
N PRO A 77 3.05 -21.04 -7.65
CA PRO A 77 3.00 -22.50 -7.47
C PRO A 77 1.63 -22.99 -7.01
N LEU A 78 0.95 -22.27 -6.10
CA LEU A 78 -0.41 -22.61 -5.67
C LEU A 78 -1.42 -22.54 -6.83
N ALA A 79 -1.29 -21.54 -7.70
CA ALA A 79 -2.13 -21.39 -8.88
C ALA A 79 -1.85 -22.50 -9.91
N LEU A 80 -0.60 -22.94 -10.07
CA LEU A 80 -0.24 -24.08 -10.93
C LEU A 80 -0.82 -25.39 -10.38
N LEU A 81 -0.79 -25.59 -9.06
CA LEU A 81 -1.45 -26.75 -8.42
C LEU A 81 -2.97 -26.70 -8.63
N ALA A 82 -3.59 -25.53 -8.47
CA ALA A 82 -5.01 -25.33 -8.74
C ALA A 82 -5.37 -25.66 -10.20
N LEU A 83 -4.53 -25.27 -11.16
CA LEU A 83 -4.69 -25.64 -12.57
C LEU A 83 -4.60 -27.16 -12.77
N ALA A 84 -3.66 -27.83 -12.11
CA ALA A 84 -3.51 -29.28 -12.22
C ALA A 84 -4.72 -30.03 -11.64
N VAL A 85 -5.25 -29.57 -10.51
CA VAL A 85 -6.46 -30.12 -9.87
C VAL A 85 -7.69 -29.89 -10.75
N ASP A 86 -7.88 -28.66 -11.24
CA ASP A 86 -9.01 -28.30 -12.12
C ASP A 86 -9.04 -29.17 -13.39
N ARG A 87 -7.88 -29.38 -14.03
CA ARG A 87 -7.77 -30.27 -15.20
C ARG A 87 -8.19 -31.70 -14.91
N ARG A 88 -7.85 -32.24 -13.74
CA ARG A 88 -8.24 -33.60 -13.33
C ARG A 88 -9.73 -33.70 -13.02
N LEU A 89 -10.31 -32.69 -12.38
CA LEU A 89 -11.73 -32.69 -12.02
C LEU A 89 -12.63 -32.53 -13.25
N ARG A 90 -12.25 -31.67 -14.21
CA ARG A 90 -13.00 -31.50 -15.47
C ARG A 90 -13.12 -32.78 -16.29
N ALA A 91 -12.15 -33.69 -16.18
CA ALA A 91 -12.21 -34.98 -16.86
C ALA A 91 -13.31 -35.91 -16.31
N ALA A 92 -13.84 -35.62 -15.12
CA ALA A 92 -14.83 -36.43 -14.43
C ALA A 92 -16.22 -35.77 -14.32
N GLU A 93 -16.40 -34.55 -14.82
CA GLU A 93 -17.60 -33.74 -14.57
C GLU A 93 -18.72 -34.02 -15.60
N SER A 94 -19.96 -34.17 -15.13
CA SER A 94 -21.15 -34.39 -15.96
C SER A 94 -21.79 -33.08 -16.46
N GLU A 95 -22.55 -33.15 -17.56
CA GLU A 95 -23.09 -31.99 -18.31
C GLU A 95 -23.96 -31.03 -17.48
N THR A 96 -24.71 -31.53 -16.49
CA THR A 96 -25.65 -30.72 -15.69
C THR A 96 -24.99 -29.80 -14.68
N LEU A 97 -23.79 -30.14 -14.19
CA LEU A 97 -23.02 -29.30 -13.27
C LEU A 97 -22.42 -28.06 -13.96
N HIS A 98 -22.43 -28.04 -15.30
CA HIS A 98 -21.73 -27.05 -16.09
C HIS A 98 -22.30 -25.63 -15.94
N ALA A 99 -23.63 -25.47 -15.88
CA ALA A 99 -24.26 -24.15 -15.75
C ALA A 99 -24.02 -23.52 -14.37
N PHE A 100 -24.16 -24.29 -13.30
CA PHE A 100 -23.88 -23.84 -11.93
C PHE A 100 -22.40 -23.48 -11.76
N ASN A 101 -21.50 -24.32 -12.30
CA ASN A 101 -20.06 -24.09 -12.30
C ASN A 101 -19.68 -22.75 -12.97
N ARG A 102 -20.32 -22.39 -14.09
CA ARG A 102 -20.11 -21.09 -14.76
C ARG A 102 -20.62 -19.90 -13.94
N GLY A 103 -21.79 -20.02 -13.31
CA GLY A 103 -22.37 -18.97 -12.48
C GLY A 103 -21.48 -18.63 -11.28
N VAL A 104 -21.03 -19.65 -10.54
CA VAL A 104 -20.08 -19.46 -9.42
C VAL A 104 -18.73 -18.96 -9.94
N GLY A 105 -18.27 -19.45 -11.10
CA GLY A 105 -17.08 -18.91 -11.77
C GLY A 105 -17.16 -17.40 -12.04
N ALA A 106 -18.30 -16.90 -12.51
CA ALA A 106 -18.51 -15.47 -12.72
C ALA A 106 -18.45 -14.67 -11.41
N ALA A 107 -19.09 -15.17 -10.35
CA ALA A 107 -19.07 -14.52 -9.04
C ALA A 107 -17.64 -14.44 -8.47
N CYS A 108 -16.86 -15.52 -8.56
CA CYS A 108 -15.46 -15.51 -8.16
C CYS A 108 -14.60 -14.61 -9.05
N GLY A 109 -14.85 -14.59 -10.37
CA GLY A 109 -14.18 -13.71 -11.32
C GLY A 109 -14.47 -12.23 -11.03
N LEU A 110 -15.71 -11.90 -10.64
CA LEU A 110 -16.10 -10.57 -10.19
C LEU A 110 -15.36 -10.19 -8.90
N ALA A 111 -15.30 -11.08 -7.91
CA ALA A 111 -14.54 -10.85 -6.69
C ALA A 111 -13.05 -10.57 -6.99
N TRP A 112 -12.43 -11.34 -7.87
CA TRP A 112 -11.08 -11.09 -8.37
C TRP A 112 -10.96 -9.74 -9.07
N GLY A 113 -11.92 -9.42 -9.93
CA GLY A 113 -12.03 -8.14 -10.60
C GLY A 113 -12.01 -6.98 -9.61
N LEU A 114 -12.81 -7.05 -8.55
CA LEU A 114 -12.89 -6.04 -7.50
C LEU A 114 -11.59 -5.93 -6.71
N VAL A 115 -10.95 -7.04 -6.35
CA VAL A 115 -9.64 -7.03 -5.67
C VAL A 115 -8.58 -6.39 -6.55
N THR A 116 -8.47 -6.78 -7.82
CA THR A 116 -7.53 -6.20 -8.79
C THR A 116 -7.81 -4.71 -8.99
N ALA A 117 -9.08 -4.32 -9.14
CA ALA A 117 -9.50 -2.92 -9.24
C ALA A 117 -9.07 -2.11 -8.01
N PHE A 118 -9.28 -2.64 -6.81
CA PHE A 118 -8.86 -1.99 -5.57
C PHE A 118 -7.34 -1.76 -5.55
N VAL A 119 -6.54 -2.78 -5.89
CA VAL A 119 -5.07 -2.65 -5.94
C VAL A 119 -4.64 -1.61 -6.99
N LEU A 120 -5.19 -1.64 -8.20
CA LEU A 120 -4.87 -0.66 -9.25
C LEU A 120 -5.21 0.77 -8.82
N LEU A 121 -6.36 0.96 -8.19
CA LEU A 121 -6.79 2.26 -7.68
C LEU A 121 -5.93 2.73 -6.49
N ALA A 122 -5.51 1.82 -5.62
CA ALA A 122 -4.61 2.12 -4.51
C ALA A 122 -3.22 2.56 -5.02
N VAL A 123 -2.67 1.88 -6.03
CA VAL A 123 -1.41 2.27 -6.69
C VAL A 123 -1.57 3.62 -7.40
N ALA A 124 -2.66 3.84 -8.13
CA ALA A 124 -2.93 5.12 -8.78
C ALA A 124 -3.06 6.27 -7.76
N ASP A 125 -3.63 5.99 -6.59
CA ASP A 125 -3.74 6.95 -5.48
C ASP A 125 -2.38 7.31 -4.89
N VAL A 126 -1.53 6.31 -4.63
CA VAL A 126 -0.13 6.49 -4.20
C VAL A 126 0.64 7.31 -5.23
N TRP A 127 0.52 6.98 -6.51
CA TRP A 127 1.20 7.70 -7.59
C TRP A 127 0.79 9.18 -7.62
N VAL A 128 -0.51 9.47 -7.56
CA VAL A 128 -1.02 10.86 -7.59
C VAL A 128 -0.52 11.67 -6.39
N LYS A 129 -0.38 11.04 -5.21
CA LYS A 129 0.17 11.68 -4.00
C LYS A 129 1.68 11.89 -4.10
N ALA A 130 2.42 10.91 -4.64
CA ALA A 130 3.87 10.99 -4.78
C ALA A 130 4.33 11.99 -5.86
N LEU A 131 3.51 12.19 -6.90
CA LEU A 131 3.83 13.06 -8.04
C LEU A 131 2.71 14.08 -8.27
N PRO A 132 2.58 15.10 -7.39
CA PRO A 132 1.49 16.08 -7.44
C PRO A 132 1.51 16.92 -8.72
N ASP A 133 2.68 17.10 -9.35
CA ASP A 133 2.85 17.93 -10.53
C ASP A 133 2.88 17.14 -11.85
N ALA A 134 2.68 15.82 -11.80
CA ALA A 134 2.64 15.01 -13.02
C ALA A 134 1.51 15.50 -13.96
N GLY A 135 1.88 16.02 -15.13
CA GLY A 135 0.95 16.66 -16.08
C GLY A 135 0.27 15.69 -17.06
N GLY A 136 0.64 14.41 -17.07
CA GLY A 136 0.17 13.43 -18.06
C GLY A 136 -1.34 13.17 -18.02
N PHE A 137 -1.91 12.77 -19.16
CA PHE A 137 -3.34 12.44 -19.32
C PHE A 137 -3.84 11.45 -18.24
N PHE A 138 -3.03 10.43 -17.92
CA PHE A 138 -3.34 9.46 -16.88
C PHE A 138 -3.37 10.10 -15.48
N ALA A 139 -2.41 10.96 -15.14
CA ALA A 139 -2.36 11.64 -13.84
C ALA A 139 -3.58 12.56 -13.64
N GLN A 140 -3.93 13.35 -14.67
CA GLN A 140 -5.13 14.18 -14.64
C GLN A 140 -6.41 13.34 -14.51
N SER A 141 -6.49 12.23 -15.25
CA SER A 141 -7.63 11.31 -15.20
C SER A 141 -7.78 10.62 -13.84
N ALA A 142 -6.66 10.22 -13.23
CA ALA A 142 -6.63 9.62 -11.89
C ALA A 142 -7.03 10.64 -10.81
N ARG A 143 -6.57 11.90 -10.89
CA ARG A 143 -6.99 12.97 -9.97
C ARG A 143 -8.51 13.17 -9.97
N LYS A 144 -9.13 13.15 -11.16
CA LYS A 144 -10.58 13.29 -11.37
C LYS A 144 -11.40 12.02 -11.09
N SER A 145 -10.78 10.86 -10.86
CA SER A 145 -11.48 9.59 -10.63
C SER A 145 -12.24 9.58 -9.30
N ALA A 146 -13.52 9.17 -9.34
CA ALA A 146 -14.35 9.02 -8.15
C ALA A 146 -14.02 7.72 -7.41
N LEU A 147 -13.78 6.62 -8.13
CA LEU A 147 -13.42 5.33 -7.53
C LEU A 147 -12.09 5.43 -6.79
N ARG A 148 -11.09 6.11 -7.35
CA ARG A 148 -9.82 6.38 -6.66
C ARG A 148 -10.05 7.13 -5.35
N LYS A 149 -10.87 8.19 -5.34
CA LYS A 149 -11.17 8.96 -4.12
C LYS A 149 -11.86 8.10 -3.05
N ALA A 150 -12.71 7.15 -3.46
CA ALA A 150 -13.32 6.20 -2.54
C ALA A 150 -12.28 5.23 -1.96
N VAL A 151 -11.45 4.63 -2.82
CA VAL A 151 -10.37 3.69 -2.42
C VAL A 151 -9.31 4.37 -1.56
N GLY A 152 -8.95 5.62 -1.86
CA GLY A 152 -7.97 6.41 -1.11
C GLY A 152 -8.29 6.55 0.38
N ARG A 153 -9.56 6.37 0.79
CA ARG A 153 -9.95 6.37 2.21
C ARG A 153 -9.52 5.10 2.94
N ALA A 154 -9.44 3.99 2.22
CA ALA A 154 -9.09 2.66 2.72
C ALA A 154 -7.73 2.18 2.20
N ASN A 155 -6.97 3.06 1.52
CA ASN A 155 -5.72 2.67 0.88
C ASN A 155 -4.67 2.29 1.95
N PRO A 156 -4.25 1.02 2.03
CA PRO A 156 -3.26 0.60 3.02
C PRO A 156 -1.89 1.23 2.77
N ALA A 157 -1.61 1.68 1.54
CA ALA A 157 -0.32 2.27 1.21
C ALA A 157 -0.09 3.65 1.84
N ASP A 158 -1.16 4.35 2.26
CA ASP A 158 -1.05 5.62 3.00
C ASP A 158 -0.27 5.47 4.30
N ARG A 159 -0.28 4.26 4.87
CA ARG A 159 0.46 3.94 6.09
C ARG A 159 1.97 4.10 5.90
N PHE A 160 2.50 3.80 4.72
CA PHE A 160 3.93 3.90 4.46
C PHE A 160 4.41 5.35 4.44
N PHE A 161 3.65 6.27 3.83
CA PHE A 161 4.03 7.68 3.79
C PHE A 161 4.05 8.34 5.17
N VAL A 162 3.09 8.00 6.03
CA VAL A 162 3.08 8.51 7.41
C VAL A 162 4.33 8.09 8.16
N THR A 163 4.91 6.95 7.82
CA THR A 163 6.02 6.39 8.58
C THR A 163 7.35 6.98 8.18
N ASP A 164 7.50 7.35 6.91
CA ASP A 164 8.63 8.15 6.46
C ASP A 164 8.56 9.56 7.10
N ALA A 165 7.37 10.16 7.18
CA ALA A 165 7.19 11.43 7.89
C ALA A 165 7.49 11.33 9.39
N LEU A 166 7.02 10.28 10.08
CA LEU A 166 7.32 10.05 11.50
C LEU A 166 8.83 9.83 11.74
N LYS A 167 9.51 9.12 10.85
CA LYS A 167 10.98 8.95 10.93
C LYS A 167 11.69 10.29 10.77
N LEU A 168 11.30 11.10 9.80
CA LEU A 168 11.89 12.41 9.57
C LEU A 168 11.63 13.36 10.76
N LEU A 169 10.42 13.38 11.29
CA LEU A 169 10.09 14.17 12.49
C LEU A 169 10.88 13.74 13.73
N ARG A 170 11.11 12.43 13.90
CA ARG A 170 11.93 11.93 15.00
C ARG A 170 13.42 12.22 14.80
N ALA A 171 13.91 12.14 13.57
CA ALA A 171 15.28 12.54 13.25
C ALA A 171 15.47 14.03 13.55
N ALA A 172 14.53 14.88 13.13
CA ALA A 172 14.52 16.30 13.44
C ALA A 172 14.49 16.58 14.94
N ARG A 173 13.77 15.77 15.75
CA ARG A 173 13.73 15.97 17.20
C ARG A 173 15.07 15.69 17.90
N ARG A 174 15.91 14.83 17.32
CA ARG A 174 17.26 14.55 17.85
C ARG A 174 18.26 15.65 17.52
N ASP A 175 17.93 16.50 16.55
CA ASP A 175 18.74 17.64 16.13
C ASP A 175 18.01 18.95 16.48
N PRO A 176 18.40 19.64 17.57
CA PRO A 176 17.74 20.87 18.01
C PRO A 176 17.66 21.95 16.91
N GLU A 177 18.63 21.99 16.00
CA GLU A 177 18.66 22.96 14.91
C GLU A 177 17.64 22.61 13.83
N VAL A 178 17.53 21.34 13.43
CA VAL A 178 16.50 20.89 12.47
C VAL A 178 15.10 21.11 13.05
N LEU A 179 14.89 20.80 14.33
CA LEU A 179 13.61 21.06 14.99
C LEU A 179 13.26 22.55 15.03
N LYS A 180 14.24 23.42 15.30
CA LYS A 180 14.06 24.88 15.28
C LYS A 180 13.71 25.41 13.90
N ARG A 181 14.33 24.87 12.84
CA ARG A 181 13.99 25.21 11.44
C ARG A 181 12.58 24.75 11.07
N LEU A 182 12.21 23.51 11.44
CA LEU A 182 10.87 22.98 11.16
C LEU A 182 9.78 23.72 11.94
N SER A 183 10.03 24.12 13.18
CA SER A 183 9.06 24.87 13.99
C SER A 183 8.90 26.32 13.52
N ALA A 184 9.94 26.88 12.90
CA ALA A 184 9.87 28.19 12.24
C ALA A 184 9.10 28.16 10.90
N ASP A 185 8.99 26.99 10.25
CA ASP A 185 8.27 26.86 8.98
C ASP A 185 6.74 26.82 9.20
N PRO A 186 5.98 27.84 8.73
CA PRO A 186 4.53 27.89 8.92
C PRO A 186 3.79 26.73 8.23
N ARG A 187 4.41 26.03 7.26
CA ARG A 187 3.81 24.87 6.58
C ARG A 187 3.89 23.58 7.40
N VAL A 188 4.82 23.51 8.35
CA VAL A 188 5.06 22.33 9.20
C VAL A 188 4.55 22.56 10.62
N ARG A 189 4.45 23.81 11.06
CA ARG A 189 3.96 24.19 12.38
C ARG A 189 2.60 23.54 12.76
N PRO A 190 1.55 23.54 11.92
CA PRO A 190 0.29 22.88 12.25
C PRO A 190 0.43 21.37 12.47
N LEU A 191 1.40 20.74 11.80
CA LEU A 191 1.70 19.33 11.99
C LEU A 191 2.35 19.11 13.37
N LEU A 192 3.38 19.89 13.71
CA LEU A 192 4.12 19.77 14.98
C LEU A 192 3.27 20.09 16.22
N GLU A 193 2.33 21.01 16.09
CA GLU A 193 1.43 21.42 17.17
C GLU A 193 0.23 20.47 17.34
N HIS A 194 0.08 19.46 16.48
CA HIS A 194 -1.08 18.58 16.53
C HIS A 194 -1.01 17.60 17.72
N PRO A 195 -2.03 17.52 18.60
CA PRO A 195 -1.99 16.70 19.82
C PRO A 195 -1.75 15.21 19.56
N ASP A 196 -2.44 14.64 18.56
CA ASP A 196 -2.25 13.23 18.21
C ASP A 196 -0.80 12.93 17.83
N LEU A 197 -0.15 13.83 17.08
CA LEU A 197 1.23 13.64 16.64
C LEU A 197 2.19 13.71 17.83
N GLN A 198 2.01 14.69 18.72
CA GLN A 198 2.82 14.82 19.93
C GLN A 198 2.77 13.54 20.77
N THR A 199 1.57 12.97 20.95
CA THR A 199 1.38 11.69 21.66
C THR A 199 2.25 10.55 21.09
N VAL A 200 2.45 10.50 19.77
CA VAL A 200 3.24 9.45 19.09
C VAL A 200 4.73 9.77 19.01
N VAL A 201 5.07 11.06 18.95
CA VAL A 201 6.45 11.53 18.89
C VAL A 201 7.11 11.50 20.27
N GLU A 202 6.34 11.73 21.34
CA GLU A 202 6.79 11.73 22.74
C GLU A 202 6.92 10.35 23.37
N ASP A 203 6.36 9.33 22.73
CA ASP A 203 6.37 7.98 23.27
C ASP A 203 7.68 7.22 22.96
N ASP A 204 8.53 7.09 23.97
CA ASP A 204 9.83 6.41 23.88
C ASP A 204 9.69 4.90 23.64
N GLU A 205 8.62 4.27 24.14
CA GLU A 205 8.37 2.83 23.95
C GLU A 205 8.03 2.55 22.47
N LEU A 206 7.15 3.36 21.89
CA LEU A 206 6.82 3.31 20.48
C LEU A 206 8.03 3.66 19.61
N ALA A 207 8.92 4.52 20.09
CA ALA A 207 10.19 4.81 19.43
C ALA A 207 11.17 3.63 19.47
N ALA A 208 11.22 2.87 20.56
CA ALA A 208 11.98 1.62 20.64
C ALA A 208 11.39 0.55 19.69
N ARG A 209 10.08 0.31 19.74
CA ARG A 209 9.40 -0.66 18.86
C ARG A 209 9.58 -0.34 17.37
N ILE A 210 9.46 0.94 16.98
CA ILE A 210 9.71 1.35 15.59
C ILE A 210 11.16 1.13 15.16
N ARG A 211 12.14 1.16 16.09
CA ARG A 211 13.53 0.85 15.77
C ARG A 211 13.76 -0.65 15.59
N GLU A 212 13.15 -1.47 16.44
CA GLU A 212 13.27 -2.93 16.40
C GLU A 212 12.54 -3.53 15.20
N ASP A 213 11.26 -3.22 15.07
CA ASP A 213 10.43 -3.61 13.93
C ASP A 213 9.50 -2.44 13.55
N PRO A 214 9.95 -1.55 12.64
CA PRO A 214 9.15 -0.45 12.16
C PRO A 214 7.77 -0.93 11.72
N PHE A 215 7.71 -2.07 11.03
CA PHE A 215 6.49 -2.53 10.39
C PHE A 215 5.45 -3.07 11.38
N ALA A 216 5.89 -3.93 12.32
CA ALA A 216 5.00 -4.42 13.37
C ALA A 216 4.42 -3.26 14.18
N ALA A 217 5.27 -2.30 14.57
CA ALA A 217 4.83 -1.12 15.28
C ALA A 217 3.75 -0.33 14.49
N ILE A 218 3.96 -0.10 13.19
CA ILE A 218 3.01 0.65 12.35
C ILE A 218 1.66 -0.05 12.20
N THR A 219 1.68 -1.38 12.05
CA THR A 219 0.47 -2.14 11.73
C THR A 219 -0.33 -2.56 12.95
N GLN A 220 0.33 -2.71 14.11
CA GLN A 220 -0.29 -3.21 15.33
C GLN A 220 -0.53 -2.12 16.37
N ASP A 221 0.18 -0.98 16.31
CA ASP A 221 -0.01 0.09 17.29
C ASP A 221 -1.26 0.94 16.99
N GLU A 222 -2.22 0.90 17.91
CA GLU A 222 -3.48 1.64 17.79
C GLU A 222 -3.30 3.15 17.70
N ARG A 223 -2.21 3.71 18.25
CA ARG A 223 -1.95 5.16 18.19
C ARG A 223 -1.58 5.57 16.78
N ILE A 224 -0.76 4.77 16.10
CA ILE A 224 -0.45 4.96 14.68
C ILE A 224 -1.73 4.77 13.85
N GLY A 225 -2.55 3.78 14.19
CA GLY A 225 -3.89 3.60 13.61
C GLY A 225 -4.77 4.85 13.74
N ARG A 226 -4.77 5.50 14.92
CA ARG A 226 -5.49 6.76 15.17
C ARG A 226 -4.94 7.92 14.34
N LEU A 227 -3.61 8.10 14.27
CA LEU A 227 -2.97 9.11 13.40
C LEU A 227 -3.41 8.95 11.94
N LEU A 228 -3.40 7.70 11.45
CA LEU A 228 -3.80 7.36 10.09
C LEU A 228 -5.30 7.55 9.84
N GLY A 229 -6.12 7.37 10.88
CA GLY A 229 -7.56 7.62 10.86
C GLY A 229 -7.89 9.12 10.84
N ASN A 230 -7.05 9.97 11.44
CA ASN A 230 -7.23 11.41 11.46
C ASN A 230 -7.01 12.00 10.05
N ARG A 231 -8.10 12.46 9.42
CA ARG A 231 -8.08 13.01 8.06
C ARG A 231 -7.25 14.28 7.94
N GLU A 232 -7.31 15.14 8.93
CA GLU A 232 -6.60 16.42 8.94
C GLU A 232 -5.10 16.16 9.04
N LEU A 233 -4.69 15.37 10.03
CA LEU A 233 -3.30 15.03 10.21
C LEU A 233 -2.72 14.31 9.00
N ARG A 234 -3.44 13.32 8.45
CA ARG A 234 -3.00 12.65 7.22
C ARG A 234 -2.89 13.64 6.06
N ARG A 235 -3.77 14.63 5.94
CA ARG A 235 -3.66 15.66 4.91
C ARG A 235 -2.42 16.54 5.11
N LEU A 236 -2.10 16.92 6.36
CA LEU A 236 -0.91 17.69 6.69
C LEU A 236 0.36 16.90 6.38
N ILE A 237 0.45 15.66 6.87
CA ILE A 237 1.59 14.77 6.65
C ILE A 237 1.83 14.49 5.17
N LEU A 238 0.76 14.22 4.41
CA LEU A 238 0.85 13.90 2.99
C LEU A 238 0.82 15.14 2.08
N SER A 239 0.85 16.34 2.65
CA SER A 239 0.86 17.56 1.84
C SER A 239 2.23 17.68 1.16
N ALA A 240 2.23 18.03 -0.13
CA ALA A 240 3.47 18.21 -0.89
C ALA A 240 4.36 19.29 -0.24
N GLU A 241 3.75 20.32 0.32
CA GLU A 241 4.42 21.42 1.03
C GLU A 241 5.13 20.95 2.29
N THR A 242 4.45 20.17 3.13
CA THR A 242 5.03 19.63 4.37
C THR A 242 6.13 18.63 4.07
N LEU A 243 5.94 17.73 3.10
CA LEU A 243 6.98 16.78 2.69
C LEU A 243 8.23 17.50 2.13
N ALA A 244 8.04 18.54 1.33
CA ALA A 244 9.14 19.35 0.80
C ALA A 244 9.87 20.11 1.91
N ALA A 245 9.15 20.73 2.84
CA ALA A 245 9.74 21.44 3.98
C ALA A 245 10.54 20.50 4.90
N VAL A 246 10.00 19.32 5.20
CA VAL A 246 10.68 18.31 6.00
C VAL A 246 11.97 17.84 5.32
N ARG A 247 11.92 17.59 4.00
CA ARG A 247 13.08 17.19 3.22
C ARG A 247 14.15 18.29 3.20
N GLN A 248 13.75 19.54 2.92
CA GLN A 248 14.66 20.70 2.91
C GLN A 248 15.35 20.91 4.26
N ALA A 249 14.62 20.77 5.38
CA ALA A 249 15.20 20.89 6.70
C ALA A 249 16.21 19.77 7.01
N SER A 250 15.95 18.55 6.52
CA SER A 250 16.87 17.42 6.69
C SER A 250 18.12 17.51 5.81
N GLU A 251 18.01 18.08 4.61
CA GLU A 251 19.13 18.22 3.66
C GLU A 251 19.98 19.46 3.97
N GLY A 252 19.37 20.57 4.42
CA GLY A 252 20.06 21.83 4.74
C GLY A 252 20.95 21.81 5.98
N GLY A 253 21.11 20.67 6.67
CA GLY A 253 22.15 20.47 7.69
C GLY A 253 23.51 20.13 7.11
N ALA A 254 23.56 19.69 5.84
CA ALA A 254 24.78 19.53 5.09
C ALA A 254 25.01 20.80 4.26
N GLU A 255 25.56 21.85 4.89
CA GLU A 255 26.22 22.88 4.08
C GLU A 255 27.31 22.17 3.27
N PRO A 256 27.34 22.32 1.93
CA PRO A 256 28.49 21.88 1.17
C PRO A 256 29.68 22.69 1.72
N GLU A 257 30.64 22.02 2.36
CA GLU A 257 31.93 22.61 2.66
C GLU A 257 32.40 23.31 1.39
N SER A 258 32.44 24.64 1.46
CA SER A 258 32.89 25.45 0.34
C SER A 258 34.34 25.05 0.08
N PRO A 259 34.71 24.70 -1.17
CA PRO A 259 36.06 24.28 -1.51
C PRO A 259 37.10 25.35 -1.23
#